data_AF-A0A7Y1UDL7-F1
#
_entry.id   AF-A0A7Y1UDL7-F1
#
_cell.length_a   1.000
_cell.length_b   1.000
_cell.length_c   1.000
_cell.angle_alpha   90.00
_cell.angle_beta   90.00
_cell.angle_gamma   90.00
#
_symmetry.space_group_name_H-M   'P 1'
#
loop_
_entity.id
_entity.type
_entity.pdbx_description
1 polymer ?
#
loop_
_entity_poly.entity_id
_entity_poly.type
_entity_poly.pdbx_seq_one_letter_code
_entity_poly.pdbx_strand_id
1 'polypeptide(L)'
;MGARKRLAAEDYKEWKKTQAFASLRNVPTSPRKMRLVADMIRGQRVMPALDMLKHSKKEASKRVEKLLLSAMRNWENKNETLRMDDQDLFVSEIFVDGGRALKRLRTAPQGRAHRIRKRSNHVTLYLGNYNEVEEVIEDVEVEEEEIEETED
;
A
#
# COMPACT_ATOMS: atom_id res chain seq x y z
N MET A 1 19.81 -24.22 8.09
CA MET A 1 19.74 -22.79 7.72
C MET A 1 20.62 -22.01 8.70
N GLY A 2 21.54 -21.16 8.22
CA GLY A 2 22.45 -20.42 9.10
C GLY A 2 21.75 -19.37 9.98
N ALA A 3 22.41 -18.97 11.07
CA ALA A 3 21.89 -18.00 12.04
C ALA A 3 21.44 -16.67 11.38
N ARG A 4 22.21 -16.16 10.42
CA ARG A 4 21.89 -14.93 9.66
C ARG A 4 20.51 -14.95 9.00
N LYS A 5 20.12 -16.09 8.39
CA LYS A 5 18.83 -16.21 7.70
C LYS A 5 17.65 -16.32 8.67
N ARG A 6 17.90 -16.80 9.89
CA ARG A 6 16.91 -16.86 10.96
C ARG A 6 16.67 -15.48 11.53
N LEU A 7 17.73 -14.75 11.91
CA LEU A 7 17.63 -13.38 12.42
C LEU A 7 16.89 -12.47 11.43
N ALA A 8 17.30 -12.42 10.17
CA ALA A 8 16.61 -11.61 9.16
C ALA A 8 15.12 -12.00 8.95
N ALA A 9 14.75 -13.26 9.20
CA ALA A 9 13.36 -13.70 9.12
C ALA A 9 12.57 -13.37 10.40
N GLU A 10 13.24 -13.25 11.54
CA GLU A 10 12.67 -12.75 12.81
C GLU A 10 12.41 -11.25 12.68
N ASP A 11 13.40 -10.46 12.25
CA ASP A 11 13.29 -9.01 12.03
C ASP A 11 12.09 -8.67 11.10
N TYR A 12 11.94 -9.40 9.98
CA TYR A 12 10.82 -9.17 9.06
C TYR A 12 9.44 -9.49 9.68
N LYS A 13 9.38 -10.50 10.56
CA LYS A 13 8.12 -10.84 11.26
C LYS A 13 7.77 -9.77 12.27
N GLU A 14 8.75 -9.23 12.97
CA GLU A 14 8.58 -8.13 13.92
C GLU A 14 8.07 -6.88 13.22
N TRP A 15 8.73 -6.46 12.12
CA TRP A 15 8.27 -5.34 11.30
C TRP A 15 6.80 -5.51 10.85
N LYS A 16 6.44 -6.69 10.36
CA LYS A 16 5.07 -6.98 9.89
C LYS A 16 4.05 -7.00 11.03
N LYS A 17 4.47 -7.32 12.26
CA LYS A 17 3.60 -7.30 13.44
C LYS A 17 3.21 -5.87 13.77
N THR A 18 4.15 -4.93 13.69
CA THR A 18 3.90 -3.50 13.90
C THR A 18 3.11 -2.89 12.74
N GLN A 19 3.57 -3.04 11.49
CA GLN A 19 3.01 -2.31 10.35
C GLN A 19 1.57 -2.73 10.01
N ALA A 20 0.63 -1.78 9.94
CA ALA A 20 -0.70 -2.05 9.40
C ALA A 20 -0.68 -2.14 7.86
N PHE A 21 -1.14 -3.26 7.33
CA PHE A 21 -1.21 -3.49 5.89
C PHE A 21 -2.50 -4.22 5.49
N ALA A 22 -2.89 -4.07 4.23
CA ALA A 22 -3.92 -4.87 3.61
C ALA A 22 -3.53 -5.28 2.18
N SER A 23 -4.05 -6.41 1.71
CA SER A 23 -3.78 -6.87 0.34
C SER A 23 -5.02 -7.41 -0.34
N LEU A 24 -5.17 -7.06 -1.62
CA LEU A 24 -6.22 -7.56 -2.50
C LEU A 24 -5.58 -8.37 -3.64
N ARG A 25 -5.92 -9.66 -3.76
CA ARG A 25 -5.28 -10.58 -4.72
C ARG A 25 -6.23 -11.06 -5.81
N ASN A 26 -5.67 -11.42 -6.97
CA ASN A 26 -6.38 -12.02 -8.11
C ASN A 26 -7.50 -11.14 -8.68
N VAL A 27 -7.30 -9.84 -8.67
CA VAL A 27 -8.28 -8.86 -9.13
C VAL A 27 -8.35 -8.92 -10.66
N PRO A 28 -9.52 -9.17 -11.28
CA PRO A 28 -9.66 -9.30 -12.73
C PRO A 28 -9.65 -7.94 -13.46
N THR A 29 -8.68 -7.07 -13.14
CA THR A 29 -8.53 -5.75 -13.73
C THR A 29 -7.09 -5.55 -14.21
N SER A 30 -6.89 -4.68 -15.21
CA SER A 30 -5.54 -4.38 -15.69
C SER A 30 -4.77 -3.55 -14.65
N PRO A 31 -3.51 -3.89 -14.33
CA PRO A 31 -2.68 -3.14 -13.38
C PRO A 31 -2.62 -1.64 -13.68
N ARG A 32 -2.51 -1.27 -14.97
CA ARG A 32 -2.43 0.14 -15.40
C ARG A 32 -3.65 0.97 -14.99
N LYS A 33 -4.85 0.39 -15.07
CA LYS A 33 -6.09 1.09 -14.68
C LYS A 33 -6.17 1.28 -13.16
N MET A 34 -5.63 0.34 -12.40
CA MET A 34 -5.59 0.42 -10.95
C MET A 34 -4.51 1.40 -10.46
N ARG A 35 -3.35 1.47 -11.13
CA ARG A 35 -2.29 2.44 -10.80
C ARG A 35 -2.77 3.88 -10.87
N LEU A 36 -3.55 4.23 -11.89
CA LEU A 36 -4.17 5.56 -11.99
C LEU A 36 -4.98 5.94 -10.74
N VAL A 37 -5.59 4.98 -10.05
CA VAL A 37 -6.32 5.24 -8.80
C VAL A 37 -5.39 5.22 -7.60
N ALA A 38 -4.45 4.27 -7.56
CA ALA A 38 -3.47 4.18 -6.49
C ALA A 38 -2.59 5.44 -6.39
N ASP A 39 -2.22 6.03 -7.52
CA ASP A 39 -1.40 7.24 -7.57
C ASP A 39 -2.17 8.47 -7.07
N MET A 40 -3.52 8.49 -7.11
CA MET A 40 -4.32 9.59 -6.54
C MET A 40 -4.30 9.61 -5.02
N ILE A 41 -4.19 8.44 -4.38
CA ILE A 41 -4.29 8.31 -2.92
C ILE A 41 -2.94 8.11 -2.23
N ARG A 42 -1.85 7.98 -2.99
CA ARG A 42 -0.51 7.81 -2.42
C ARG A 42 -0.13 9.08 -1.64
N GLY A 43 0.29 8.93 -0.39
CA GLY A 43 0.68 10.05 0.48
C GLY A 43 -0.50 10.91 0.97
N GLN A 44 -1.75 10.51 0.73
CA GLN A 44 -2.91 11.21 1.25
C GLN A 44 -3.32 10.67 2.62
N ARG A 45 -3.89 11.54 3.46
CA ARG A 45 -4.56 11.14 4.69
C ARG A 45 -5.74 10.21 4.39
N VAL A 46 -6.04 9.33 5.33
CA VAL A 46 -7.02 8.24 5.12
C VAL A 46 -8.43 8.77 4.85
N MET A 47 -8.92 9.76 5.61
CA MET A 47 -10.27 10.30 5.42
C MET A 47 -10.45 11.01 4.07
N PRO A 48 -9.58 11.97 3.66
CA PRO A 48 -9.64 12.54 2.31
C PRO A 48 -9.52 11.50 1.19
N ALA A 49 -8.68 10.47 1.38
CA ALA A 49 -8.53 9.40 0.41
C ALA A 49 -9.83 8.60 0.23
N LEU A 50 -10.56 8.29 1.31
CA LEU A 50 -11.86 7.63 1.23
C LEU A 50 -12.87 8.45 0.42
N ASP A 51 -12.97 9.76 0.70
CA ASP A 51 -13.89 10.63 -0.01
C ASP A 51 -13.54 10.75 -1.50
N MET A 52 -12.25 10.86 -1.82
CA MET A 52 -11.79 10.89 -3.21
C MET A 52 -12.12 9.58 -3.94
N LEU A 53 -11.94 8.43 -3.28
CA LEU A 53 -12.26 7.13 -3.86
C LEU A 53 -13.76 6.95 -4.07
N LYS A 54 -14.59 7.37 -3.11
CA LYS A 54 -16.05 7.26 -3.15
C LYS A 54 -16.67 8.07 -4.29
N HIS A 55 -16.15 9.26 -4.56
CA HIS A 55 -16.66 10.14 -5.62
C HIS A 55 -15.95 9.98 -6.97
N SER A 56 -14.94 9.11 -7.05
CA SER A 56 -14.21 8.86 -8.28
C SER A 56 -15.05 8.10 -9.30
N LYS A 57 -15.06 8.58 -10.54
CA LYS A 57 -15.79 7.96 -11.67
C LYS A 57 -15.16 6.64 -12.16
N LYS A 58 -13.99 6.25 -11.65
CA LYS A 58 -13.26 5.05 -12.09
C LYS A 58 -13.79 3.80 -11.36
N GLU A 59 -14.10 2.75 -12.11
CA GLU A 59 -14.54 1.46 -11.53
C GLU A 59 -13.54 0.88 -10.52
N ALA A 60 -12.24 1.08 -10.78
CA ALA A 60 -11.16 0.61 -9.92
C ALA A 60 -11.25 1.18 -8.48
N SER A 61 -11.79 2.39 -8.33
CA SER A 61 -11.89 3.10 -7.04
C SER A 61 -12.72 2.32 -6.03
N LYS A 62 -13.83 1.70 -6.46
CA LYS A 62 -14.68 0.88 -5.58
C LYS A 62 -13.94 -0.30 -4.94
N ARG A 63 -12.91 -0.84 -5.61
CA ARG A 63 -12.11 -1.95 -5.07
C ARG A 63 -11.03 -1.46 -4.12
N VAL A 64 -10.44 -0.31 -4.42
CA VAL A 64 -9.43 0.32 -3.57
C VAL A 64 -10.06 0.88 -2.29
N GLU A 65 -11.26 1.45 -2.37
CA GLU A 65 -12.05 1.90 -1.21
C GLU A 65 -12.26 0.76 -0.19
N LYS A 66 -12.70 -0.41 -0.67
CA LYS A 66 -12.84 -1.60 0.19
C LYS A 66 -11.52 -2.06 0.79
N LEU A 67 -10.42 -1.95 0.03
CA LEU A 67 -9.09 -2.29 0.52
C LEU A 67 -8.63 -1.33 1.62
N LEU A 68 -8.89 -0.02 1.45
CA LEU A 68 -8.56 1.00 2.43
C LEU A 68 -9.36 0.79 3.72
N LEU A 69 -10.69 0.57 3.62
CA LEU A 69 -11.53 0.19 4.76
C LEU A 69 -11.02 -1.04 5.50
N SER A 70 -10.55 -2.06 4.77
CA SER A 70 -9.93 -3.24 5.38
C SER A 70 -8.61 -2.94 6.07
N ALA A 71 -7.80 -2.02 5.54
CA ALA A 71 -6.54 -1.62 6.16
C ALA A 71 -6.77 -0.86 7.45
N MET A 72 -7.76 0.05 7.46
CA MET A 72 -8.21 0.75 8.67
C MET A 72 -8.61 -0.25 9.77
N ARG A 73 -9.45 -1.24 9.42
CA ARG A 73 -9.86 -2.25 10.39
C ARG A 73 -8.70 -3.12 10.89
N ASN A 74 -7.72 -3.41 10.03
CA ASN A 74 -6.52 -4.14 10.43
C ASN A 74 -5.64 -3.33 11.39
N TRP A 75 -5.58 -2.01 11.21
CA TRP A 75 -4.89 -1.11 12.12
C TRP A 75 -5.61 -1.05 13.48
N GLU A 76 -6.93 -0.85 13.49
CA GLU A 76 -7.73 -0.86 14.73
C GLU A 76 -7.54 -2.16 15.54
N ASN A 77 -7.53 -3.31 14.87
CA ASN A 77 -7.33 -4.61 15.53
C ASN A 77 -5.92 -4.78 16.11
N LYS A 78 -4.92 -4.05 15.62
CA LYS A 78 -3.55 -4.10 16.15
C LYS A 78 -3.36 -3.13 17.30
N ASN A 79 -4.05 -1.99 17.26
CA ASN A 79 -3.93 -0.89 18.19
C ASN A 79 -5.22 -0.78 19.05
N GLU A 80 -5.63 -1.87 19.71
CA GLU A 80 -6.92 -1.94 20.44
C GLU A 80 -7.12 -0.84 21.49
N THR A 81 -6.04 -0.25 22.00
CA THR A 81 -6.07 0.81 23.02
C THR A 81 -6.16 2.22 22.42
N LEU A 82 -5.70 2.41 21.19
CA LEU A 82 -5.69 3.73 20.55
C LEU A 82 -6.93 3.89 19.67
N ARG A 83 -7.55 5.07 19.74
CA ARG A 83 -8.67 5.42 18.87
C ARG A 83 -8.16 5.93 17.54
N MET A 84 -8.88 5.56 16.48
CA MET A 84 -8.53 5.93 15.11
C MET A 84 -8.64 7.44 14.86
N ASP A 85 -9.59 8.10 15.53
CA ASP A 85 -9.84 9.54 15.37
C ASP A 85 -8.71 10.41 15.94
N ASP A 86 -7.92 9.89 16.88
CA ASP A 86 -6.81 10.59 17.51
C ASP A 86 -5.49 10.41 16.76
N GLN A 87 -5.47 9.59 15.70
CA GLN A 87 -4.26 9.23 14.97
C GLN A 87 -4.35 9.74 13.53
N ASP A 88 -3.38 10.57 13.13
CA ASP A 88 -3.31 11.14 11.80
C ASP A 88 -2.73 10.12 10.82
N LEU A 89 -3.56 9.14 10.45
CA LEU A 89 -3.18 8.04 9.58
C LEU A 89 -3.17 8.46 8.12
N PHE A 90 -2.17 7.96 7.40
CA PHE A 90 -2.02 8.22 5.97
C PHE A 90 -1.61 6.98 5.19
N VAL A 91 -1.82 7.04 3.88
CA VAL A 91 -1.38 5.98 2.96
C VAL A 91 0.11 6.16 2.70
N SER A 92 0.92 5.47 3.50
CA SER A 92 2.39 5.47 3.38
C SER A 92 2.82 4.91 2.02
N GLU A 93 2.45 3.66 1.73
CA GLU A 93 2.82 3.01 0.48
C GLU A 93 1.65 2.25 -0.16
N ILE A 94 1.60 2.29 -1.49
CA ILE A 94 0.62 1.53 -2.26
C ILE A 94 1.24 0.96 -3.54
N PHE A 95 1.18 -0.36 -3.65
CA PHE A 95 1.74 -1.12 -4.76
C PHE A 95 0.65 -1.80 -5.57
N VAL A 96 0.87 -1.83 -6.90
CA VAL A 96 0.00 -2.51 -7.85
C VAL A 96 0.83 -3.39 -8.77
N ASP A 97 0.84 -4.67 -8.45
CA ASP A 97 1.62 -5.69 -9.14
C ASP A 97 0.82 -6.41 -10.22
N GLY A 98 1.54 -6.93 -11.21
CA GLY A 98 0.97 -7.79 -12.23
C GLY A 98 0.60 -9.16 -11.66
N GLY A 99 -0.61 -9.64 -11.94
CA GLY A 99 -1.04 -11.00 -11.61
C GLY A 99 -1.02 -11.93 -12.83
N ARG A 100 -1.57 -13.13 -12.64
CA ARG A 100 -1.74 -14.14 -13.70
C ARG A 100 -2.55 -13.58 -14.88
N ALA A 101 -2.04 -13.72 -16.10
CA ALA A 101 -2.75 -13.34 -17.30
C ALA A 101 -3.33 -14.57 -18.03
N LEU A 102 -4.65 -14.58 -18.25
CA LEU A 102 -5.28 -15.61 -19.07
C LEU A 102 -5.11 -15.27 -20.55
N LYS A 103 -4.73 -16.28 -21.35
CA LYS A 103 -4.58 -16.15 -22.80
C LYS A 103 -5.86 -16.65 -23.48
N ARG A 104 -6.40 -15.87 -24.42
CA ARG A 104 -7.57 -16.23 -25.24
C ARG A 104 -7.25 -15.93 -26.70
N LEU A 105 -7.86 -16.69 -27.61
CA LEU A 105 -7.75 -16.46 -29.03
C LEU A 105 -8.90 -15.56 -29.50
N ARG A 106 -8.63 -14.70 -30.47
CA ARG A 106 -9.64 -13.97 -31.24
C ARG A 106 -9.38 -14.24 -32.71
N THR A 107 -10.39 -14.72 -33.41
CA THR A 107 -10.37 -14.88 -34.87
C THR A 107 -10.16 -13.53 -35.54
N ALA A 108 -9.33 -13.50 -36.59
CA ALA A 108 -8.99 -12.30 -37.35
C ALA A 108 -9.09 -12.59 -38.86
N PRO A 109 -9.13 -11.55 -39.71
CA PRO A 109 -9.21 -11.74 -41.17
C PRO A 109 -8.05 -12.57 -41.73
N GLN A 110 -8.26 -13.15 -42.91
CA GLN A 110 -7.25 -13.94 -43.65
C GLN A 110 -6.76 -15.18 -42.87
N GLY A 111 -7.65 -15.87 -42.14
CA GLY A 111 -7.30 -17.08 -41.38
C GLY A 111 -6.35 -16.85 -40.21
N ARG A 112 -6.15 -15.58 -39.79
CA ARG A 112 -5.23 -15.22 -38.70
C ARG A 112 -5.91 -15.38 -37.34
N ALA A 113 -5.08 -15.53 -36.30
CA ALA A 113 -5.56 -15.59 -34.93
C ALA A 113 -4.74 -14.68 -34.01
N HIS A 114 -5.41 -13.68 -33.41
CA HIS A 114 -4.78 -12.76 -32.48
C HIS A 114 -4.95 -13.21 -31.03
N ARG A 115 -3.93 -12.95 -30.21
CA ARG A 115 -3.94 -13.30 -28.79
C ARG A 115 -4.48 -12.15 -27.94
N ILE A 116 -5.56 -12.38 -27.21
CA ILE A 116 -6.07 -11.50 -26.15
C ILE A 116 -5.51 -11.96 -24.80
N ARG A 117 -5.00 -11.02 -24.01
CA ARG A 117 -4.56 -11.27 -22.63
C ARG A 117 -5.56 -10.64 -21.64
N LYS A 118 -6.25 -11.46 -20.84
CA LYS A 118 -7.05 -11.00 -19.70
C LYS A 118 -6.12 -10.92 -18.49
N ARG A 119 -5.62 -9.71 -18.23
CA ARG A 119 -4.67 -9.44 -17.14
C ARG A 119 -5.41 -9.38 -15.80
N SER A 120 -4.71 -9.76 -14.73
CA SER A 120 -5.12 -9.53 -13.35
C SER A 120 -4.04 -8.72 -12.63
N ASN A 121 -4.34 -8.28 -11.42
CA ASN A 121 -3.40 -7.58 -10.55
C ASN A 121 -3.53 -8.00 -9.09
N HIS A 122 -2.51 -7.62 -8.32
CA HIS A 122 -2.47 -7.67 -6.88
C HIS A 122 -2.24 -6.25 -6.37
N VAL A 123 -2.92 -5.84 -5.32
CA VAL A 123 -2.77 -4.52 -4.70
C VAL A 123 -2.39 -4.72 -3.25
N THR A 124 -1.36 -4.01 -2.80
CA THR A 124 -0.89 -4.01 -1.41
C THR A 124 -0.87 -2.57 -0.95
N LEU A 125 -1.42 -2.32 0.24
CA LEU A 125 -1.51 -1.00 0.85
C LEU A 125 -0.96 -1.07 2.26
N TYR A 126 -0.15 -0.07 2.62
CA TYR A 126 0.41 0.14 3.95
C TYR A 126 -0.09 1.47 4.49
N LEU A 127 -0.47 1.47 5.77
CA LEU A 127 -0.81 2.69 6.50
C LEU A 127 0.38 3.09 7.38
N GLY A 128 0.65 4.38 7.45
CA GLY A 128 1.60 4.99 8.37
C GLY A 128 0.91 6.01 9.26
N ASN A 129 1.61 6.44 10.31
CA ASN A 129 1.17 7.45 11.27
C ASN A 129 2.04 8.70 11.12
N TYR A 130 1.46 9.89 11.00
CA TYR A 130 2.24 11.13 10.89
C TYR A 130 2.98 11.46 12.19
N ASN A 131 2.37 11.19 13.35
CA ASN A 131 2.97 11.51 14.65
C ASN A 131 4.32 10.80 14.84
N GLU A 132 4.40 9.53 14.45
CA GLU A 132 5.66 8.75 14.50
C GLU A 132 6.73 9.30 13.54
N VAL A 133 6.33 9.97 12.46
CA VAL A 133 7.29 10.55 11.49
C VAL A 133 7.84 11.87 12.02
N GLU A 134 7.01 12.69 12.67
CA GLU A 134 7.45 13.95 13.29
C GLU A 134 8.47 13.68 14.41
N GLU A 135 8.19 12.73 15.30
CA GLU A 135 9.14 12.33 16.36
C GLU A 135 10.50 11.91 15.80
N VAL A 136 10.53 11.13 14.72
CA VAL A 136 11.78 10.69 14.08
C VAL A 136 12.54 11.84 13.42
N ILE A 137 11.84 12.85 12.88
CA ILE A 137 12.50 14.02 12.29
C ILE A 137 13.14 14.86 13.40
N GLU A 138 12.43 15.09 14.50
CA GLU A 138 12.96 15.82 15.66
C GLU A 138 14.19 15.11 16.24
N ASP A 139 14.16 13.79 16.39
CA ASP A 139 15.31 13.00 16.89
C ASP A 139 16.54 13.13 15.96
N VAL A 140 16.34 13.14 14.64
CA VAL A 140 17.43 13.28 13.65
C VAL A 140 18.01 14.70 13.65
N GLU A 141 17.17 15.73 13.78
CA GLU A 141 17.64 17.12 13.87
C GLU A 141 18.47 17.35 15.14
N VAL A 142 18.09 16.74 16.27
CA VAL A 142 18.88 16.78 17.52
C VAL A 142 20.23 16.07 17.36
N GLU A 143 20.28 14.91 16.69
CA GLU A 143 21.54 14.22 16.41
C GLU A 143 22.46 15.04 15.48
N GLU A 144 21.92 15.78 14.50
CA GLU A 144 22.71 16.65 13.63
C GLU A 144 23.29 17.86 14.39
N GLU A 145 22.51 18.49 15.29
CA GLU A 145 22.99 19.59 16.14
C GLU A 145 24.11 19.15 17.10
N GLU A 146 24.01 17.96 17.72
CA GLU A 146 25.06 17.43 18.61
C GLU A 146 26.39 17.15 17.87
N ILE A 147 26.33 16.78 16.58
CA ILE A 147 27.53 16.57 15.76
C ILE A 147 28.20 17.89 15.40
N GLU A 148 27.43 18.94 15.08
CA GLU A 148 27.98 20.27 14.80
C GLU A 148 28.66 20.89 16.03
N GLU A 149 28.09 20.74 17.24
CA GLU A 149 28.70 21.23 18.48
C GLU A 149 29.98 20.51 18.90
N THR A 150 30.26 19.31 18.35
CA THR A 150 31.47 18.53 18.65
C THR A 150 32.60 18.71 17.63
N GLU A 151 32.33 19.37 16.50
CA GLU A 151 33.33 19.69 15.46
C GLU A 151 33.95 21.10 15.59
N ASP A 152 33.36 22.01 16.39
CA ASP A 152 33.89 23.36 16.74
C ASP A 152 34.80 23.38 18.01
#